data_AF-A0AAU8AHG8-F1
#
_entry.id   AF-A0AAU8AHG8-F1
#
_cell.length_a   1.000
_cell.length_b   1.000
_cell.length_c   1.000
_cell.angle_alpha   90.00
_cell.angle_beta   90.00
_cell.angle_gamma   90.00
#
_symmetry.space_group_name_H-M   'P 1'
#
loop_
_entity.id
_entity.type
_entity.pdbx_description
1 polymer ?
#
loop_
_entity_poly.entity_id
_entity_poly.type
_entity_poly.pdbx_seq_one_letter_code
_entity_poly.pdbx_strand_id
1 'polypeptide(L)'
;MRGYAAAPAEPPAVPRGMALRSETGGGVLEALAQRPGAIRPGTPYAAIARAVLEGEGFHAASELRVAWLRGEAEELSWLPDLGPDLSLAALRRMSDEAQAQPQRFDTPRKQAERDLALAGIDGAALALAEEANAQVFEAISRHLDAEEARARADVYEAGYRDLAALDWPLAQAGVPAELERLRAQVSRVRDGRRAALETAGAARAELAAMGDSRLGGVEGLGGLRDLVAPSPLALMQARVEDRARLARDRRAANALLDGLDLRRSPEELAALEEAAGFDGEGSEPGDWSPPEGEPRWTQAAVAAAEREIGNTARELEALRAAHPETERRRASAAASAVQATRLFRSGLLPAGQALGPVLNALDAQETELSQRFALARAELRMAYLRGTLVPGSEL
;
A
#
# COMPACT_ATOMS: atom_id res chain seq x y z
N MET A 1 -6.71 -49.26 50.57
CA MET A 1 -6.41 -48.38 49.42
C MET A 1 -7.39 -47.22 49.45
N ARG A 2 -6.98 -46.06 49.98
CA ARG A 2 -7.79 -44.83 50.02
C ARG A 2 -7.54 -44.06 48.73
N GLY A 3 -8.59 -43.85 47.94
CA GLY A 3 -8.55 -43.02 46.73
C GLY A 3 -8.38 -41.55 47.10
N TYR A 4 -7.37 -40.91 46.52
CA TYR A 4 -7.28 -39.45 46.47
C TYR A 4 -8.19 -38.99 45.32
N ALA A 5 -9.29 -38.32 45.67
CA ALA A 5 -10.04 -37.51 44.72
C ALA A 5 -9.19 -36.27 44.40
N ALA A 6 -8.73 -36.14 43.15
CA ALA A 6 -8.09 -34.94 42.67
C ALA A 6 -9.16 -33.83 42.56
N ALA A 7 -8.97 -32.74 43.30
CA ALA A 7 -9.72 -31.52 43.08
C ALA A 7 -9.40 -30.97 41.67
N PRO A 8 -10.37 -30.38 40.94
CA PRO A 8 -10.06 -29.72 39.69
C PRO A 8 -9.09 -28.57 39.97
N ALA A 9 -7.94 -28.58 39.31
CA ALA A 9 -7.01 -27.46 39.32
C ALA A 9 -7.73 -26.25 38.68
N GLU A 10 -8.03 -25.23 39.47
CA GLU A 10 -8.29 -23.90 38.94
C GLU A 10 -7.08 -23.50 38.09
N PRO A 11 -7.28 -22.97 36.86
CA PRO A 11 -6.17 -22.45 36.08
C PRO A 11 -5.47 -21.36 36.90
N PRO A 12 -4.13 -21.28 36.88
CA PRO A 12 -3.43 -20.23 37.61
C PRO A 12 -3.96 -18.88 37.12
N ALA A 13 -4.53 -18.11 38.04
CA ALA A 13 -4.94 -16.74 37.77
C ALA A 13 -3.71 -15.97 37.32
N VAL A 14 -3.69 -15.58 36.04
CA VAL A 14 -2.68 -14.70 35.50
C VAL A 14 -2.70 -13.43 36.36
N PRO A 15 -1.56 -12.99 36.95
CA PRO A 15 -1.56 -11.81 37.80
C PRO A 15 -2.15 -10.64 37.03
N ARG A 16 -3.10 -9.90 37.63
CA ARG A 16 -3.87 -8.83 36.96
C ARG A 16 -3.00 -7.73 36.35
N GLY A 17 -1.74 -7.57 36.78
CA GLY A 17 -0.75 -6.69 36.13
C GLY A 17 -0.32 -7.14 34.72
N MET A 18 -0.55 -8.41 34.38
CA MET A 18 -0.35 -8.98 33.04
C MET A 18 -1.64 -8.93 32.19
N ALA A 19 -2.81 -8.69 32.81
CA ALA A 19 -4.10 -8.57 32.12
C ALA A 19 -4.40 -7.13 31.65
N LEU A 20 -3.64 -6.14 32.10
CA LEU A 20 -3.62 -4.80 31.49
C LEU A 20 -2.98 -4.80 30.09
N ARG A 21 -2.46 -5.95 29.63
CA ARG A 21 -1.65 -6.12 28.41
C ARG A 21 -2.45 -6.39 27.11
N SER A 22 -3.75 -6.09 27.05
CA SER A 22 -4.52 -6.18 25.79
C SER A 22 -5.37 -4.96 25.46
N GLU A 23 -5.51 -3.98 26.36
CA GLU A 23 -6.42 -2.84 26.12
C GLU A 23 -5.75 -1.68 25.35
N THR A 24 -4.42 -1.64 25.33
CA THR A 24 -3.63 -0.71 24.51
C THR A 24 -2.90 -1.41 23.36
N GLY A 25 -3.48 -2.51 22.85
CA GLY A 25 -3.02 -3.11 21.59
C GLY A 25 -2.96 -2.05 20.49
N GLY A 26 -1.82 -1.95 19.82
CA GLY A 26 -1.54 -1.02 18.73
C GLY A 26 -2.62 -1.10 17.65
N GLY A 27 -3.62 -0.22 17.74
CA GLY A 27 -4.78 -0.27 16.86
C GLY A 27 -4.45 -0.04 15.38
N VAL A 28 -3.23 0.42 15.06
CA VAL A 28 -2.77 0.55 13.67
C VAL A 28 -2.35 -0.80 13.11
N LEU A 29 -1.52 -1.57 13.81
CA LEU A 29 -1.13 -2.91 13.37
C LEU A 29 -2.36 -3.82 13.15
N GLU A 30 -3.31 -3.83 14.09
CA GLU A 30 -4.53 -4.63 13.94
C GLU A 30 -5.40 -4.13 12.77
N ALA A 31 -5.54 -2.82 12.60
CA ALA A 31 -6.27 -2.25 11.47
C ALA A 31 -5.58 -2.51 10.13
N LEU A 32 -4.24 -2.59 10.11
CA LEU A 32 -3.47 -2.98 8.93
C LEU A 32 -3.69 -4.47 8.62
N ALA A 33 -3.61 -5.36 9.60
CA ALA A 33 -3.81 -6.79 9.43
C ALA A 33 -5.22 -7.15 8.90
N GLN A 34 -6.24 -6.40 9.33
CA GLN A 34 -7.63 -6.59 8.88
C GLN A 34 -7.94 -5.89 7.54
N ARG A 35 -6.97 -5.22 6.93
CA ARG A 35 -7.20 -4.39 5.74
C ARG A 35 -7.55 -5.25 4.52
N PRO A 36 -8.68 -4.99 3.83
CA PRO A 36 -9.07 -5.74 2.65
C PRO A 36 -8.25 -5.34 1.41
N GLY A 37 -7.96 -6.33 0.56
CA GLY A 37 -7.31 -6.13 -0.74
C GLY A 37 -8.32 -5.82 -1.86
N ALA A 38 -7.97 -4.85 -2.72
CA ALA A 38 -8.77 -4.43 -3.87
C ALA A 38 -8.60 -5.38 -5.07
N ILE A 39 -7.51 -6.12 -5.15
CA ILE A 39 -7.25 -7.02 -6.28
C ILE A 39 -8.26 -8.17 -6.28
N ARG A 40 -8.92 -8.40 -7.42
CA ARG A 40 -9.83 -9.54 -7.58
C ARG A 40 -9.04 -10.85 -7.65
N PRO A 41 -9.37 -11.85 -6.81
CA PRO A 41 -8.75 -13.17 -6.89
C PRO A 41 -8.95 -13.82 -8.26
N GLY A 42 -7.98 -14.63 -8.70
CA GLY A 42 -8.04 -15.35 -9.97
C GLY A 42 -7.82 -14.50 -11.22
N THR A 43 -7.45 -13.23 -11.06
CA THR A 43 -7.12 -12.33 -12.19
C THR A 43 -5.60 -12.24 -12.41
N PRO A 44 -5.14 -11.79 -13.59
CA PRO A 44 -3.73 -11.49 -13.86
C PRO A 44 -3.04 -10.68 -12.76
N TYR A 45 -3.71 -9.65 -12.23
CA TYR A 45 -3.16 -8.81 -11.17
C TYR A 45 -2.90 -9.56 -9.87
N ALA A 46 -3.74 -10.55 -9.53
CA ALA A 46 -3.53 -11.37 -8.33
C ALA A 46 -2.32 -12.30 -8.48
N ALA A 47 -2.08 -12.84 -9.68
CA ALA A 47 -0.91 -13.66 -9.95
C ALA A 47 0.38 -12.83 -9.87
N ILE A 48 0.36 -11.60 -10.42
CA ILE A 48 1.50 -10.67 -10.35
C ILE A 48 1.77 -10.25 -8.90
N ALA A 49 0.73 -9.80 -8.18
CA ALA A 49 0.87 -9.40 -6.78
C ALA A 49 1.49 -10.52 -5.93
N ARG A 50 0.98 -11.75 -6.05
CA ARG A 50 1.54 -12.90 -5.34
C ARG A 50 3.00 -13.15 -5.66
N ALA A 51 3.36 -13.16 -6.94
CA ALA A 51 4.74 -13.44 -7.35
C ALA A 51 5.72 -12.36 -6.89
N VAL A 52 5.29 -11.10 -6.81
CA VAL A 52 6.11 -10.00 -6.25
C VAL A 52 6.28 -10.19 -4.74
N LEU A 53 5.18 -10.47 -4.02
CA LEU A 53 5.22 -10.70 -2.58
C LEU A 53 6.04 -11.94 -2.19
N GLU A 54 6.07 -12.98 -3.03
CA GLU A 54 6.88 -14.18 -2.81
C GLU A 54 8.35 -14.02 -3.27
N GLY A 55 8.61 -13.19 -4.27
CA GLY A 55 9.90 -13.06 -4.93
C GLY A 55 10.84 -12.03 -4.28
N GLU A 56 10.30 -10.99 -3.64
CA GLU A 56 11.08 -9.90 -3.09
C GLU A 56 11.39 -10.03 -1.59
N GLY A 57 12.62 -9.64 -1.21
CA GLY A 57 13.03 -9.50 0.17
C GLY A 57 12.80 -8.06 0.65
N PHE A 58 11.64 -7.78 1.21
CA PHE A 58 11.28 -6.44 1.71
C PHE A 58 12.26 -5.93 2.77
N HIS A 59 12.80 -4.73 2.59
CA HIS A 59 13.66 -4.11 3.60
C HIS A 59 12.86 -3.82 4.88
N ALA A 60 11.65 -3.29 4.74
CA ALA A 60 10.77 -2.99 5.87
C ALA A 60 10.35 -4.23 6.65
N ALA A 61 10.34 -5.43 6.06
CA ALA A 61 10.09 -6.66 6.82
C ALA A 61 11.22 -6.95 7.82
N SER A 62 12.47 -6.64 7.44
CA SER A 62 13.62 -6.77 8.34
C SER A 62 13.58 -5.70 9.44
N GLU A 63 13.23 -4.46 9.09
CA GLU A 63 13.05 -3.38 10.06
C GLU A 63 11.90 -3.68 11.05
N LEU A 64 10.79 -4.26 10.57
CA LEU A 64 9.69 -4.71 11.42
C LEU A 64 10.16 -5.79 12.40
N ARG A 65 10.95 -6.77 11.95
CA ARG A 65 11.53 -7.78 12.85
C ARG A 65 12.42 -7.16 13.92
N VAL A 66 13.25 -6.17 13.55
CA VAL A 66 14.09 -5.45 14.51
C VAL A 66 13.24 -4.63 15.48
N ALA A 67 12.17 -3.97 15.01
CA ALA A 67 11.24 -3.22 15.85
C ALA A 67 10.52 -4.14 16.84
N TRP A 68 10.11 -5.33 16.42
CA TRP A 68 9.53 -6.37 17.28
C TRP A 68 10.50 -6.81 18.38
N LEU A 69 11.75 -7.14 18.03
CA LEU A 69 12.76 -7.54 19.02
C LEU A 69 13.05 -6.42 20.03
N ARG A 70 13.04 -5.16 19.59
CA ARG A 70 13.15 -4.00 20.49
C ARG A 70 11.92 -3.88 21.39
N GLY A 71 10.72 -4.07 20.86
CA GLY A 71 9.49 -4.08 21.65
C GLY A 71 9.48 -5.17 22.71
N GLU A 72 9.91 -6.38 22.38
CA GLU A 72 10.03 -7.50 23.33
C GLU A 72 11.06 -7.19 24.42
N ALA A 73 12.20 -6.59 24.06
CA ALA A 73 13.19 -6.14 25.03
C ALA A 73 12.64 -5.06 25.97
N GLU A 74 11.90 -4.07 25.45
CA GLU A 74 11.29 -3.01 26.25
C GLU A 74 10.10 -3.53 27.10
N GLU A 75 9.38 -4.55 26.65
CA GLU A 75 8.34 -5.21 27.46
C GLU A 75 8.93 -5.86 28.72
N LEU A 76 10.20 -6.25 28.71
CA LEU A 76 10.91 -6.83 29.85
C LEU A 76 11.67 -5.79 30.68
N SER A 77 11.74 -4.54 30.22
CA SER A 77 12.54 -3.43 30.79
C SER A 77 12.03 -2.91 32.15
N TRP A 78 10.89 -3.40 32.64
CA TRP A 78 10.40 -3.17 34.01
C TRP A 78 11.06 -4.08 35.05
N LEU A 79 11.78 -5.12 34.62
CA LEU A 79 12.55 -5.98 35.51
C LEU A 79 13.90 -5.32 35.84
N PRO A 80 14.36 -5.38 37.11
CA PRO A 80 15.70 -4.94 37.47
C PRO A 80 16.77 -5.78 36.78
N ASP A 81 17.86 -5.14 36.34
CA ASP A 81 19.02 -5.85 35.80
C ASP A 81 19.65 -6.75 36.88
N LEU A 82 19.65 -8.06 36.62
CA LEU A 82 20.20 -9.06 37.52
C LEU A 82 21.68 -9.32 37.13
N GLY A 83 22.60 -8.81 37.94
CA GLY A 83 24.04 -9.09 37.79
C GLY A 83 24.43 -10.52 38.19
N PRO A 84 25.64 -11.00 37.82
CA PRO A 84 26.07 -12.38 38.08
C PRO A 84 26.23 -12.74 39.57
N ASP A 85 26.31 -11.75 40.46
CA ASP A 85 26.56 -11.93 41.91
C ASP A 85 25.29 -11.80 42.77
N LEU A 86 24.20 -12.47 42.38
CA LEU A 86 22.94 -12.46 43.14
C LEU A 86 22.88 -13.57 44.20
N SER A 87 22.70 -13.17 45.46
CA SER A 87 22.40 -14.11 46.55
C SER A 87 20.89 -14.43 46.60
N LEU A 88 20.54 -15.65 47.00
CA LEU A 88 19.14 -16.07 47.21
C LEU A 88 18.38 -15.15 48.20
N ALA A 89 19.09 -14.52 49.13
CA ALA A 89 18.51 -13.55 50.06
C ALA A 89 18.13 -12.23 49.36
N ALA A 90 18.91 -11.79 48.38
CA ALA A 90 18.60 -10.61 47.58
C ALA A 90 17.40 -10.85 46.65
N LEU A 91 17.34 -12.01 45.98
CA LEU A 91 16.19 -12.40 45.15
C LEU A 91 14.89 -12.51 45.96
N ARG A 92 14.95 -13.07 47.16
CA ARG A 92 13.79 -13.15 48.05
C ARG A 92 13.29 -11.76 48.46
N ARG A 93 14.20 -10.85 48.83
CA ARG A 93 13.85 -9.49 49.23
C ARG A 93 13.24 -8.69 48.06
N MET A 94 13.80 -8.84 46.85
CA MET A 94 13.24 -8.25 45.63
C MET A 94 11.85 -8.81 45.28
N SER A 95 11.64 -10.12 45.42
CA SER A 95 10.33 -10.74 45.20
C SER A 95 9.29 -10.22 46.20
N ASP A 96 9.67 -10.09 47.46
CA ASP A 96 8.78 -9.57 48.52
C ASP A 96 8.44 -8.09 48.27
N GLU A 97 9.40 -7.27 47.81
CA GLU A 97 9.20 -5.86 47.43
C GLU A 97 8.35 -5.70 46.15
N ALA A 98 8.59 -6.52 45.11
CA ALA A 98 7.82 -6.49 43.87
C ALA A 98 6.36 -6.91 44.08
N GLN A 99 6.08 -7.84 44.99
CA GLN A 99 4.72 -8.22 45.37
C GLN A 99 4.03 -7.16 46.22
N ALA A 100 4.78 -6.45 47.07
CA ALA A 100 4.24 -5.42 47.95
C ALA A 100 4.00 -4.07 47.25
N GLN A 101 4.88 -3.68 46.32
CA GLN A 101 4.90 -2.36 45.67
C GLN A 101 5.27 -2.47 44.18
N PRO A 102 4.43 -3.13 43.35
CA PRO A 102 4.71 -3.35 41.93
C PRO A 102 4.91 -2.05 41.13
N GLN A 103 4.32 -0.93 41.57
CA GLN A 103 4.43 0.38 40.94
C GLN A 103 5.84 0.98 41.03
N ARG A 104 6.68 0.55 41.99
CA ARG A 104 8.07 1.02 42.09
C ARG A 104 8.98 0.51 40.97
N PHE A 105 8.62 -0.60 40.35
CA PHE A 105 9.38 -1.20 39.25
C PHE A 105 8.86 -0.76 37.89
N ASP A 106 7.59 -0.36 37.80
CA ASP A 106 6.99 0.17 36.57
C ASP A 106 6.91 1.69 36.57
N THR A 107 8.05 2.35 36.35
CA THR A 107 8.11 3.82 36.34
C THR A 107 7.40 4.42 35.13
N PRO A 108 6.87 5.65 35.23
CA PRO A 108 6.23 6.33 34.09
C PRO A 108 7.19 6.52 32.91
N ARG A 109 8.51 6.55 33.16
CA ARG A 109 9.53 6.50 32.11
C ARG A 109 9.53 5.16 31.37
N LYS A 110 9.53 4.04 32.09
CA LYS A 110 9.49 2.69 31.50
C LYS A 110 8.20 2.44 30.74
N GLN A 111 7.08 2.98 31.22
CA GLN A 111 5.82 3.02 30.47
C GLN A 111 5.98 3.79 29.14
N ALA A 112 6.57 4.99 29.18
CA ALA A 112 6.81 5.78 27.98
C ALA A 112 7.80 5.14 26.98
N GLU A 113 8.82 4.41 27.47
CA GLU A 113 9.75 3.63 26.63
C GLU A 113 9.03 2.49 25.90
N ARG A 114 8.11 1.80 26.58
CA ARG A 114 7.25 0.77 25.98
C ARG A 114 6.27 1.35 24.97
N ASP A 115 5.59 2.46 25.30
CA ASP A 115 4.70 3.15 24.37
C ASP A 115 5.45 3.57 23.09
N LEU A 116 6.69 4.04 23.22
CA LEU A 116 7.54 4.41 22.09
C LEU A 116 7.94 3.18 21.26
N ALA A 117 8.23 2.05 21.90
CA ALA A 117 8.56 0.81 21.20
C ALA A 117 7.35 0.26 20.42
N LEU A 118 6.14 0.30 21.00
CA LEU A 118 4.89 -0.05 20.32
C LEU A 118 4.63 0.85 19.11
N ALA A 119 4.80 2.17 19.25
CA ALA A 119 4.70 3.09 18.12
C ALA A 119 5.77 2.81 17.03
N GLY A 120 6.95 2.33 17.42
CA GLY A 120 7.98 1.86 16.50
C GLY A 120 7.57 0.62 15.70
N ILE A 121 6.90 -0.35 16.35
CA ILE A 121 6.34 -1.53 15.68
C ILE A 121 5.24 -1.12 14.69
N ASP A 122 4.29 -0.28 15.12
CA ASP A 122 3.23 0.24 14.26
C ASP A 122 3.80 0.97 13.03
N GLY A 123 4.86 1.77 13.23
CA GLY A 123 5.53 2.50 12.15
C GLY A 123 6.26 1.58 11.17
N ALA A 124 6.96 0.57 11.67
CA ALA A 124 7.64 -0.41 10.82
C ALA A 124 6.63 -1.30 10.05
N ALA A 125 5.50 -1.65 10.66
CA ALA A 125 4.44 -2.40 10.00
C ALA A 125 3.78 -1.57 8.89
N LEU A 126 3.57 -0.27 9.13
CA LEU A 126 3.07 0.63 8.11
C LEU A 126 4.06 0.78 6.94
N ALA A 127 5.36 0.92 7.24
CA ALA A 127 6.40 0.98 6.22
C ALA A 127 6.42 -0.30 5.35
N LEU A 128 6.22 -1.47 5.96
CA LEU A 128 6.09 -2.74 5.22
C LEU A 128 4.86 -2.73 4.31
N ALA A 129 3.71 -2.28 4.80
CA ALA A 129 2.50 -2.19 3.99
C ALA A 129 2.66 -1.18 2.82
N GLU A 130 3.35 -0.06 3.05
CA GLU A 130 3.64 0.94 2.02
C GLU A 130 4.61 0.40 0.96
N GLU A 131 5.71 -0.25 1.38
CA GLU A 131 6.69 -0.86 0.48
C GLU A 131 6.04 -1.94 -0.39
N ALA A 132 5.31 -2.87 0.21
CA ALA A 132 4.62 -3.93 -0.51
C ALA A 132 3.57 -3.38 -1.49
N ASN A 133 2.78 -2.38 -1.07
CA ASN A 133 1.79 -1.74 -1.93
C ASN A 133 2.45 -0.99 -3.11
N ALA A 134 3.61 -0.36 -2.90
CA ALA A 134 4.38 0.32 -3.94
C ALA A 134 4.99 -0.66 -4.97
N GLN A 135 5.56 -1.77 -4.51
CA GLN A 135 6.12 -2.77 -5.41
C GLN A 135 5.05 -3.45 -6.27
N VAL A 136 3.92 -3.83 -5.66
CA VAL A 136 2.78 -4.39 -6.40
C VAL A 136 2.21 -3.38 -7.39
N PHE A 137 2.11 -2.09 -7.01
CA PHE A 137 1.70 -1.03 -7.92
C PHE A 137 2.64 -0.91 -9.12
N GLU A 138 3.95 -0.91 -8.89
CA GLU A 138 4.92 -0.80 -9.96
C GLU A 138 4.86 -2.02 -10.90
N ALA A 139 4.81 -3.23 -10.36
CA ALA A 139 4.73 -4.45 -11.16
C ALA A 139 3.45 -4.51 -12.02
N ILE A 140 2.29 -4.18 -11.45
CA ILE A 140 1.03 -4.13 -12.23
C ILE A 140 1.09 -3.00 -13.27
N SER A 141 1.76 -1.89 -12.98
CA SER A 141 1.96 -0.80 -13.95
C SER A 141 2.79 -1.27 -15.15
N ARG A 142 3.91 -1.98 -14.92
CA ARG A 142 4.72 -2.56 -16.01
C ARG A 142 3.92 -3.58 -16.83
N HIS A 143 3.09 -4.39 -16.17
CA HIS A 143 2.18 -5.31 -16.86
C HIS A 143 1.18 -4.57 -17.75
N LEU A 144 0.57 -3.49 -17.25
CA LEU A 144 -0.34 -2.65 -18.03
C LEU A 144 0.34 -2.04 -19.25
N ASP A 145 1.58 -1.56 -19.11
CA ASP A 145 2.36 -1.02 -20.23
C ASP A 145 2.67 -2.10 -21.28
N ALA A 146 3.01 -3.31 -20.84
CA ALA A 146 3.23 -4.46 -21.72
C ALA A 146 1.95 -4.86 -22.48
N GLU A 147 0.81 -4.93 -21.79
CA GLU A 147 -0.48 -5.30 -22.37
C GLU A 147 -1.01 -4.23 -23.33
N GLU A 148 -0.82 -2.95 -23.01
CA GLU A 148 -1.19 -1.86 -23.90
C GLU A 148 -0.37 -1.90 -25.18
N ALA A 149 0.94 -2.11 -25.05
CA ALA A 149 1.84 -2.21 -26.18
C ALA A 149 1.54 -3.43 -27.06
N ARG A 150 1.23 -4.60 -26.46
CA ARG A 150 0.72 -5.78 -27.19
C ARG A 150 -0.54 -5.46 -28.00
N ALA A 151 -1.56 -4.96 -27.31
CA ALA A 151 -2.85 -4.69 -27.94
C ALA A 151 -2.73 -3.62 -29.05
N ARG A 152 -1.80 -2.67 -28.90
CA ARG A 152 -1.50 -1.68 -29.94
C ARG A 152 -0.82 -2.29 -31.15
N ALA A 153 0.13 -3.20 -30.93
CA ALA A 153 0.74 -3.96 -32.02
C ALA A 153 -0.31 -4.77 -32.80
N ASP A 154 -1.30 -5.35 -32.12
CA ASP A 154 -2.40 -6.08 -32.76
C ASP A 154 -3.31 -5.16 -33.59
N VAL A 155 -3.66 -3.98 -33.06
CA VAL A 155 -4.41 -2.95 -33.79
C VAL A 155 -3.65 -2.51 -35.05
N TYR A 156 -2.34 -2.27 -34.93
CA TYR A 156 -1.51 -1.91 -36.07
C TYR A 156 -1.39 -3.04 -37.09
N GLU A 157 -1.25 -4.29 -36.65
CA GLU A 157 -1.21 -5.44 -37.55
C GLU A 157 -2.54 -5.61 -38.32
N ALA A 158 -3.67 -5.44 -37.66
CA ALA A 158 -4.99 -5.46 -38.31
C ALA A 158 -5.15 -4.29 -39.28
N GLY A 159 -4.84 -3.06 -38.84
CA GLY A 159 -4.90 -1.86 -39.68
C GLY A 159 -3.99 -1.94 -40.90
N TYR A 160 -2.80 -2.53 -40.77
CA TYR A 160 -1.90 -2.78 -41.91
C TYR A 160 -2.56 -3.67 -42.97
N ARG A 161 -3.23 -4.76 -42.56
CA ARG A 161 -3.93 -5.66 -43.48
C ARG A 161 -5.07 -4.95 -44.22
N ASP A 162 -5.85 -4.15 -43.51
CA ASP A 162 -6.98 -3.41 -44.09
C ASP A 162 -6.52 -2.33 -45.07
N LEU A 163 -5.44 -1.61 -44.73
CA LEU A 163 -4.85 -0.57 -45.58
C LEU A 163 -4.15 -1.17 -46.82
N ALA A 164 -3.36 -2.24 -46.64
CA ALA A 164 -2.65 -2.88 -47.75
C ALA A 164 -3.60 -3.42 -48.83
N ALA A 165 -4.82 -3.81 -48.46
CA ALA A 165 -5.84 -4.25 -49.41
C ALA A 165 -6.33 -3.15 -50.37
N LEU A 166 -6.09 -1.87 -50.05
CA LEU A 166 -6.50 -0.71 -50.86
C LEU A 166 -5.39 -0.16 -51.77
N ASP A 167 -4.12 -0.58 -51.63
CA ASP A 167 -2.99 0.00 -52.39
C ASP A 167 -3.13 -0.22 -53.91
N TRP A 168 -3.29 -1.47 -54.34
CA TRP A 168 -3.50 -1.78 -55.77
C TRP A 168 -4.78 -1.12 -56.33
N PRO A 169 -5.95 -1.20 -55.67
CA PRO A 169 -7.16 -0.54 -56.16
C PRO A 169 -7.02 0.98 -56.35
N LEU A 170 -6.35 1.68 -55.43
CA LEU A 170 -6.11 3.12 -55.54
C LEU A 170 -5.15 3.45 -56.68
N ALA A 171 -4.10 2.65 -56.86
CA ALA A 171 -3.17 2.82 -57.97
C ALA A 171 -3.88 2.69 -59.33
N GLN A 172 -4.78 1.71 -59.47
CA GLN A 172 -5.54 1.50 -60.70
C GLN A 172 -6.61 2.59 -60.94
N ALA A 173 -7.16 3.16 -59.87
CA ALA A 173 -8.12 4.25 -59.97
C ALA A 173 -7.47 5.59 -60.37
N GLY A 174 -6.14 5.68 -60.40
CA GLY A 174 -5.43 6.90 -60.80
C GLY A 174 -5.64 8.07 -59.84
N VAL A 175 -5.76 7.78 -58.54
CA VAL A 175 -5.99 8.75 -57.46
C VAL A 175 -4.71 8.95 -56.62
N PRO A 176 -3.74 9.76 -57.09
CA PRO A 176 -2.41 9.82 -56.49
C PRO A 176 -2.40 10.36 -55.06
N ALA A 177 -3.26 11.33 -54.74
CA ALA A 177 -3.31 11.93 -53.40
C ALA A 177 -3.75 10.91 -52.33
N GLU A 178 -4.79 10.12 -52.62
CA GLU A 178 -5.27 9.05 -51.76
C GLU A 178 -4.25 7.92 -51.64
N LEU A 179 -3.55 7.58 -52.72
CA LEU A 179 -2.48 6.58 -52.71
C LEU A 179 -1.28 7.02 -51.86
N GLU A 180 -0.86 8.28 -51.96
CA GLU A 180 0.20 8.85 -51.12
C GLU A 180 -0.21 8.84 -49.64
N ARG A 181 -1.45 9.26 -49.33
CA ARG A 181 -1.99 9.22 -47.97
C ARG A 181 -2.03 7.80 -47.42
N LEU A 182 -2.46 6.82 -48.21
CA LEU A 182 -2.46 5.41 -47.83
C LEU A 182 -1.04 4.93 -47.51
N ARG A 183 -0.07 5.19 -48.38
CA ARG A 183 1.32 4.73 -48.21
C ARG A 183 1.98 5.36 -46.99
N ALA A 184 1.74 6.64 -46.73
CA ALA A 184 2.18 7.32 -45.52
C ALA A 184 1.60 6.63 -44.26
N GLN A 185 0.31 6.30 -44.29
CA GLN A 185 -0.33 5.59 -43.19
C GLN A 185 0.21 4.17 -43.00
N VAL A 186 0.44 3.42 -44.08
CA VAL A 186 1.04 2.08 -44.02
C VAL A 186 2.43 2.13 -43.37
N SER A 187 3.23 3.16 -43.68
CA SER A 187 4.52 3.37 -43.00
C SER A 187 4.31 3.65 -41.50
N ARG A 188 3.42 4.59 -41.13
CA ARG A 188 3.09 4.90 -39.73
C ARG A 188 2.74 3.64 -38.94
N VAL A 189 1.86 2.81 -39.49
CA VAL A 189 1.37 1.59 -38.84
C VAL A 189 2.46 0.54 -38.70
N ARG A 190 3.32 0.35 -39.70
CA ARG A 190 4.45 -0.59 -39.62
C ARG A 190 5.48 -0.16 -38.58
N ASP A 191 5.86 1.11 -38.59
CA ASP A 191 6.80 1.66 -37.62
C ASP A 191 6.22 1.62 -36.20
N GLY A 192 4.94 1.99 -36.06
CA GLY A 192 4.20 1.89 -34.80
C GLY A 192 4.11 0.47 -34.26
N ARG A 193 3.88 -0.52 -35.12
CA ARG A 193 3.87 -1.95 -34.72
C ARG A 193 5.21 -2.41 -34.18
N ARG A 194 6.31 -2.06 -34.86
CA ARG A 194 7.66 -2.41 -34.38
C ARG A 194 7.94 -1.77 -33.02
N ALA A 195 7.68 -0.47 -32.89
CA ALA A 195 7.86 0.24 -31.63
C ALA A 195 7.01 -0.36 -30.50
N ALA A 196 5.75 -0.70 -30.78
CA ALA A 196 4.86 -1.33 -29.80
C ALA A 196 5.37 -2.72 -29.35
N LEU A 197 5.89 -3.54 -30.26
CA LEU A 197 6.49 -4.83 -29.90
C LEU A 197 7.76 -4.67 -29.05
N GLU A 198 8.61 -3.68 -29.36
CA GLU A 198 9.80 -3.34 -28.58
C GLU A 198 9.42 -2.89 -27.17
N THR A 199 8.44 -1.99 -27.02
CA THR A 199 7.91 -1.55 -25.73
C THR A 199 7.31 -2.72 -24.94
N ALA A 200 6.54 -3.60 -25.58
CA ALA A 200 5.97 -4.78 -24.93
C ALA A 200 7.06 -5.73 -24.42
N GLY A 201 8.12 -5.94 -25.21
CA GLY A 201 9.26 -6.75 -24.83
C GLY A 201 10.04 -6.16 -23.65
N ALA A 202 10.30 -4.85 -23.68
CA ALA A 202 10.98 -4.14 -22.61
C ALA A 202 10.21 -4.18 -21.29
N ALA A 203 8.92 -3.81 -21.31
CA ALA A 203 8.08 -3.80 -20.11
C ALA A 203 7.94 -5.20 -19.47
N ARG A 204 7.90 -6.27 -20.29
CA ARG A 204 7.92 -7.65 -19.76
C ARG A 204 9.26 -8.07 -19.18
N ALA A 205 10.37 -7.66 -19.80
CA ALA A 205 11.69 -7.95 -19.27
C ALA A 205 11.87 -7.29 -17.90
N GLU A 206 11.38 -6.06 -17.74
CA GLU A 206 11.36 -5.35 -16.46
C GLU A 206 10.45 -6.04 -15.43
N LEU A 207 9.23 -6.43 -15.81
CA LEU A 207 8.33 -7.19 -14.92
C LEU A 207 8.96 -8.52 -14.47
N ALA A 208 9.62 -9.23 -15.38
CA ALA A 208 10.32 -10.48 -15.06
C ALA A 208 11.57 -10.25 -14.18
N ALA A 209 12.13 -9.05 -14.15
CA ALA A 209 13.23 -8.69 -13.24
C ALA A 209 12.72 -8.32 -11.83
N MET A 210 11.49 -7.82 -11.71
CA MET A 210 10.84 -7.50 -10.43
C MET A 210 10.26 -8.71 -9.69
N GLY A 211 10.09 -9.84 -10.37
CA GLY A 211 9.50 -11.03 -9.77
C GLY A 211 10.08 -12.30 -10.34
N ASP A 212 9.31 -13.39 -10.28
CA ASP A 212 9.70 -14.63 -10.93
C ASP A 212 9.59 -14.50 -12.46
N SER A 213 10.61 -15.00 -13.17
CA SER A 213 10.62 -15.25 -14.62
C SER A 213 9.34 -15.89 -15.18
N ARG A 214 8.59 -16.63 -14.34
CA ARG A 214 7.29 -17.23 -14.67
C ARG A 214 6.17 -16.21 -14.93
N LEU A 215 6.33 -14.94 -14.53
CA LEU A 215 5.36 -13.87 -14.79
C LEU A 215 5.25 -13.48 -16.27
N GLY A 216 6.23 -13.85 -17.11
CA GLY A 216 6.23 -13.48 -18.54
C GLY A 216 5.06 -14.06 -19.36
N GLY A 217 4.35 -15.07 -18.83
CA GLY A 217 3.19 -15.70 -19.49
C GLY A 217 1.82 -15.18 -19.03
N VAL A 218 1.77 -14.22 -18.10
CA VAL A 218 0.50 -13.63 -17.66
C VAL A 218 0.02 -12.62 -18.71
N GLU A 219 -1.25 -12.71 -19.12
CA GLU A 219 -1.85 -11.88 -20.16
C GLU A 219 -3.22 -11.35 -19.75
N GLY A 220 -3.62 -10.24 -20.36
CA GLY A 220 -4.91 -9.61 -20.17
C GLY A 220 -4.97 -8.61 -19.02
N LEU A 221 -6.09 -7.86 -19.00
CA LEU A 221 -6.41 -6.95 -17.91
C LEU A 221 -6.90 -7.74 -16.70
N GLY A 222 -6.42 -7.35 -15.52
CA GLY A 222 -6.99 -7.80 -14.26
C GLY A 222 -8.23 -6.99 -13.86
N GLY A 223 -8.73 -7.26 -12.67
CA GLY A 223 -9.86 -6.53 -12.11
C GLY A 223 -9.58 -6.04 -10.70
N LEU A 224 -9.96 -4.79 -10.43
CA LEU A 224 -9.99 -4.23 -9.09
C LEU A 224 -11.45 -4.20 -8.58
N ARG A 225 -11.62 -4.40 -7.28
CA ARG A 225 -12.88 -4.21 -6.56
C ARG A 225 -12.92 -2.77 -6.10
N ASP A 226 -14.09 -2.15 -6.20
CA ASP A 226 -14.30 -0.89 -5.51
C ASP A 226 -14.51 -1.23 -4.03
N LEU A 227 -13.55 -0.82 -3.21
CA LEU A 227 -13.62 -0.98 -1.77
C LEU A 227 -14.10 0.33 -1.15
N VAL A 228 -15.00 0.22 -0.17
CA VAL A 228 -15.30 1.33 0.73
C VAL A 228 -13.98 1.78 1.34
N ALA A 229 -13.64 3.05 1.15
CA ALA A 229 -12.31 3.57 1.40
C ALA A 229 -11.85 3.29 2.84
N PRO A 230 -10.89 2.37 3.07
CA PRO A 230 -10.25 2.27 4.38
C PRO A 230 -9.49 3.58 4.67
N SER A 231 -9.20 3.85 5.96
CA SER A 231 -8.35 5.00 6.32
C SER A 231 -7.07 4.99 5.46
N PRO A 232 -6.72 6.10 4.80
CA PRO A 232 -5.49 6.20 4.01
C PRO A 232 -4.26 5.89 4.86
N LEU A 233 -3.24 5.26 4.26
CA LEU A 233 -2.00 4.93 4.97
C LEU A 233 -1.31 6.19 5.52
N ALA A 234 -1.34 7.31 4.80
CA ALA A 234 -0.83 8.60 5.27
C ALA A 234 -1.50 9.11 6.56
N LEU A 235 -2.80 8.84 6.75
CA LEU A 235 -3.50 9.18 7.99
C LEU A 235 -3.07 8.25 9.13
N MET A 236 -2.86 6.97 8.84
CA MET A 236 -2.32 6.02 9.81
C MET A 236 -0.89 6.42 10.22
N GLN A 237 -0.05 6.83 9.27
CA GLN A 237 1.30 7.34 9.51
C GLN A 237 1.28 8.53 10.47
N ALA A 238 0.45 9.53 10.20
CA ALA A 238 0.32 10.70 11.05
C ALA A 238 -0.08 10.33 12.50
N ARG A 239 -0.95 9.33 12.67
CA ARG A 239 -1.34 8.82 14.00
C ARG A 239 -0.20 8.11 14.71
N VAL A 240 0.60 7.33 13.99
CA VAL A 240 1.79 6.65 14.55
C VAL A 240 2.84 7.68 14.98
N GLU A 241 3.13 8.66 14.12
CA GLU A 241 4.10 9.72 14.41
C GLU A 241 3.69 10.54 15.65
N ASP A 242 2.39 10.82 15.80
CA ASP A 242 1.82 11.50 16.96
C ASP A 242 2.01 10.68 18.24
N ARG A 243 1.63 9.39 18.23
CA ARG A 243 1.85 8.51 19.38
C ARG A 243 3.32 8.43 19.75
N ALA A 244 4.21 8.28 18.76
CA ALA A 244 5.64 8.24 18.99
C ALA A 244 6.16 9.56 19.57
N ARG A 245 5.66 10.72 19.13
CA ARG A 245 6.00 12.03 19.69
C ARG A 245 5.59 12.12 21.15
N LEU A 246 4.33 11.80 21.45
CA LEU A 246 3.77 11.89 22.79
C LEU A 246 4.51 10.96 23.77
N ALA A 247 4.88 9.76 23.32
CA ALA A 247 5.71 8.84 24.10
C ALA A 247 7.15 9.38 24.33
N ARG A 248 7.78 10.00 23.32
CA ARG A 248 9.09 10.66 23.49
C ARG A 248 9.04 11.81 24.49
N ASP A 249 7.99 12.62 24.43
CA ASP A 249 7.81 13.76 25.33
C ASP A 249 7.62 13.27 26.78
N ARG A 250 6.78 12.25 27.00
CA ARG A 250 6.63 11.59 28.31
C ARG A 250 7.95 11.00 28.81
N ARG A 251 8.70 10.31 27.95
CA ARG A 251 10.01 9.75 28.30
C ARG A 251 10.99 10.83 28.75
N ALA A 252 11.04 11.95 28.02
CA ALA A 252 11.92 13.08 28.34
C ALA A 252 11.53 13.77 29.66
N ALA A 253 10.23 13.98 29.89
CA ALA A 253 9.72 14.55 31.15
C ALA A 253 10.09 13.68 32.36
N ASN A 254 9.92 12.36 32.23
CA ASN A 254 10.22 11.40 33.30
C ASN A 254 11.72 11.02 33.41
N ALA A 255 12.58 11.52 32.51
CA ALA A 255 14.01 11.22 32.54
C ALA A 255 14.72 11.77 33.79
N LEU A 256 14.20 12.88 34.34
CA LEU A 256 14.73 13.54 35.53
C LEU A 256 14.34 12.80 36.83
N LEU A 257 13.23 12.06 36.83
CA LEU A 257 12.65 11.43 38.02
C LEU A 257 13.31 10.09 38.38
N ASP A 258 13.76 9.33 37.38
CA ASP A 258 14.37 7.99 37.54
C ASP A 258 15.69 8.02 38.36
N GLY A 259 16.37 9.17 38.39
CA GLY A 259 17.56 9.40 39.22
C GLY A 259 17.27 9.84 40.66
N LEU A 260 16.01 10.15 40.99
CA LEU A 260 15.60 10.69 42.30
C LEU A 260 15.20 9.59 43.29
N ASP A 261 14.61 8.49 42.82
CA ASP A 261 14.00 7.47 43.68
C ASP A 261 14.97 6.44 44.30
N LEU A 262 16.17 6.26 43.75
CA LEU A 262 17.07 5.19 44.20
C LEU A 262 18.08 5.61 45.28
N ARG A 263 18.18 6.89 45.65
CA ARG A 263 19.26 7.38 46.54
C ARG A 263 18.90 8.46 47.56
N ARG A 264 17.65 8.91 47.65
CA ARG A 264 17.28 10.08 48.45
C ARG A 264 16.33 9.76 49.59
N SER A 265 16.46 10.49 50.69
CA SER A 265 15.56 10.36 51.84
C SER A 265 14.17 10.93 51.49
N PRO A 266 13.09 10.54 52.20
CA PRO A 266 11.75 11.08 51.99
C PRO A 266 11.69 12.62 52.07
N GLU A 267 12.56 13.23 52.87
CA GLU A 267 12.67 14.69 53.04
C GLU A 267 13.28 15.37 51.82
N GLU A 268 14.22 14.71 51.13
CA GLU A 268 14.84 15.24 49.91
C GLU A 268 13.92 15.14 48.69
N LEU A 269 13.04 14.12 48.64
CA LEU A 269 11.99 13.99 47.63
C LEU A 269 10.96 15.12 47.75
N ALA A 270 10.48 15.40 48.96
CA ALA A 270 9.54 16.50 49.23
C ALA A 270 10.10 17.87 48.85
N ALA A 271 11.39 18.12 49.12
CA ALA A 271 12.04 19.38 48.75
C ALA A 271 12.22 19.57 47.23
N LEU A 272 12.31 18.47 46.48
CA LEU A 272 12.42 18.49 45.01
C LEU A 272 11.05 18.64 44.34
N GLU A 273 10.00 18.07 44.92
CA GLU A 273 8.61 18.30 44.52
C GLU A 273 8.25 19.79 44.68
N GLU A 274 8.58 20.40 45.82
CA GLU A 274 8.40 21.84 46.06
C GLU A 274 9.25 22.70 45.10
N ALA A 275 10.51 22.35 44.88
CA ALA A 275 11.41 23.11 43.99
C ALA A 275 11.04 23.02 42.49
N ALA A 276 10.37 21.94 42.08
CA ALA A 276 9.85 21.77 40.72
C ALA A 276 8.43 22.35 40.55
N GLY A 277 7.85 22.96 41.59
CA GLY A 277 6.54 23.60 41.56
C GLY A 277 5.36 22.63 41.65
N PHE A 278 5.58 21.44 42.21
CA PHE A 278 4.53 20.46 42.46
C PHE A 278 3.94 20.70 43.85
N ASP A 279 2.77 21.32 43.91
CA ASP A 279 1.97 21.41 45.13
C ASP A 279 1.33 20.04 45.39
N GLY A 280 1.82 19.30 46.39
CA GLY A 280 1.38 17.94 46.68
C GLY A 280 0.98 17.72 48.14
N GLU A 281 -0.15 18.28 48.57
CA GLU A 281 -0.97 17.61 49.59
C GLU A 281 -1.93 16.66 48.84
N GLY A 282 -1.54 15.39 48.69
CA GLY A 282 -2.45 14.31 48.27
C GLY A 282 -2.23 13.64 46.90
N SER A 283 -1.11 13.85 46.20
CA SER A 283 -0.83 13.11 44.96
C SER A 283 -0.25 11.74 45.26
N GLU A 284 -1.00 10.66 45.03
CA GLU A 284 -0.45 9.29 45.08
C GLU A 284 0.61 9.10 43.98
N PRO A 285 1.67 8.30 44.22
CA PRO A 285 2.66 7.96 43.19
C PRO A 285 1.97 7.29 41.99
N GLY A 286 1.81 8.02 40.89
CA GLY A 286 1.14 7.53 39.68
C GLY A 286 0.15 8.48 39.02
N ASP A 287 -0.25 9.57 39.67
CA ASP A 287 -1.21 10.53 39.11
C ASP A 287 -0.53 11.63 38.26
N TRP A 288 0.26 11.21 37.27
CA TRP A 288 0.95 12.11 36.35
C TRP A 288 0.11 12.27 35.07
N SER A 289 -0.62 13.38 34.96
CA SER A 289 -1.29 13.69 33.70
C SER A 289 -0.25 14.14 32.65
N PRO A 290 -0.22 13.55 31.44
CA PRO A 290 0.70 13.94 30.39
C PRO A 290 0.55 15.42 30.03
N PRO A 291 1.59 16.09 29.50
CA PRO A 291 1.38 17.38 28.85
C PRO A 291 0.36 17.20 27.72
N GLU A 292 -0.81 17.83 27.86
CA GLU A 292 -1.83 17.94 26.83
C GLU A 292 -1.35 18.92 25.75
N GLY A 293 -0.45 18.46 24.89
CA GLY A 293 -0.15 19.15 23.65
C GLY A 293 -1.24 18.82 22.64
N GLU A 294 -1.99 19.83 22.17
CA GLU A 294 -2.88 19.64 21.03
C GLU A 294 -2.10 19.00 19.86
N PRO A 295 -2.68 18.01 19.16
CA PRO A 295 -2.02 17.34 18.06
C PRO A 295 -1.62 18.38 17.01
N ARG A 296 -0.32 18.67 16.94
CA ARG A 296 0.26 19.39 15.81
C ARG A 296 0.43 18.38 14.69
N TRP A 297 -0.66 18.17 13.96
CA TRP A 297 -0.65 17.49 12.68
C TRP A 297 0.38 18.14 11.77
N THR A 298 1.09 17.37 10.97
CA THR A 298 1.47 17.87 9.64
C THR A 298 0.19 17.91 8.78
N GLN A 299 -0.78 18.79 9.10
CA GLN A 299 -2.06 18.91 8.35
C GLN A 299 -1.80 18.98 6.84
N ALA A 300 -0.66 19.56 6.45
CA ALA A 300 -0.19 19.63 5.08
C ALA A 300 -0.04 18.27 4.38
N ALA A 301 0.51 17.24 5.04
CA ALA A 301 0.75 15.92 4.42
C ALA A 301 -0.55 15.14 4.22
N VAL A 302 -1.40 15.11 5.24
CA VAL A 302 -2.74 14.50 5.15
C VAL A 302 -3.60 15.23 4.12
N ALA A 303 -3.64 16.56 4.15
CA ALA A 303 -4.38 17.36 3.17
C ALA A 303 -3.80 17.24 1.75
N ALA A 304 -2.50 16.99 1.60
CA ALA A 304 -1.91 16.69 0.29
C ALA A 304 -2.40 15.34 -0.23
N ALA A 305 -2.35 14.29 0.60
CA ALA A 305 -2.85 12.96 0.24
C ALA A 305 -4.35 12.97 -0.08
N GLU A 306 -5.17 13.64 0.72
CA GLU A 306 -6.62 13.78 0.47
C GLU A 306 -6.91 14.52 -0.83
N ARG A 307 -6.17 15.60 -1.12
CA ARG A 307 -6.29 16.31 -2.39
C ARG A 307 -5.90 15.43 -3.57
N GLU A 308 -4.82 14.66 -3.45
CA GLU A 308 -4.40 13.73 -4.49
C GLU A 308 -5.46 12.66 -4.75
N ILE A 309 -5.96 12.00 -3.69
CA ILE A 309 -7.05 11.03 -3.76
C ILE A 309 -8.29 11.65 -4.42
N GLY A 310 -8.67 12.87 -4.03
CA GLY A 310 -9.83 13.58 -4.60
C GLY A 310 -9.63 13.98 -6.07
N ASN A 311 -8.40 14.33 -6.47
CA ASN A 311 -8.07 14.62 -7.86
C ASN A 311 -8.15 13.35 -8.72
N THR A 312 -7.50 12.26 -8.28
CA THR A 312 -7.52 10.97 -8.98
C THR A 312 -8.93 10.39 -9.04
N ALA A 313 -9.75 10.55 -8.00
CA ALA A 313 -11.15 10.12 -8.03
C ALA A 313 -11.97 10.84 -9.10
N ARG A 314 -11.83 12.17 -9.21
CA ARG A 314 -12.52 12.96 -10.24
C ARG A 314 -12.06 12.60 -11.66
N GLU A 315 -10.75 12.38 -11.84
CA GLU A 315 -10.20 11.91 -13.10
C GLU A 315 -10.75 10.54 -13.49
N LEU A 316 -10.77 9.60 -12.54
CA LEU A 316 -11.32 8.27 -12.74
C LEU A 316 -12.82 8.31 -13.11
N GLU A 317 -13.61 9.14 -12.43
CA GLU A 317 -15.03 9.34 -12.76
C GLU A 317 -15.22 9.93 -14.16
N ALA A 318 -14.39 10.91 -14.54
CA ALA A 318 -14.42 11.49 -15.88
C ALA A 318 -14.08 10.44 -16.96
N LEU A 319 -13.06 9.61 -16.74
CA LEU A 319 -12.69 8.51 -17.63
C LEU A 319 -13.81 7.47 -17.72
N ARG A 320 -14.42 7.07 -16.60
CA ARG A 320 -15.55 6.13 -16.57
C ARG A 320 -16.78 6.66 -17.30
N ALA A 321 -17.06 7.97 -17.19
CA ALA A 321 -18.16 8.61 -17.89
C ALA A 321 -17.91 8.73 -19.40
N ALA A 322 -16.66 8.97 -19.82
CA ALA A 322 -16.28 9.14 -21.23
C ALA A 322 -16.13 7.80 -21.98
N HIS A 323 -15.68 6.74 -21.31
CA HIS A 323 -15.37 5.46 -21.94
C HIS A 323 -16.52 4.84 -22.78
N PRO A 324 -17.79 4.82 -22.33
CA PRO A 324 -18.90 4.27 -23.13
C PRO A 324 -19.18 5.03 -24.42
N GLU A 325 -18.89 6.33 -24.44
CA GLU A 325 -19.01 7.15 -25.66
C GLU A 325 -17.91 6.79 -26.66
N THR A 326 -16.66 6.62 -26.20
CA THR A 326 -15.54 6.21 -27.04
C THR A 326 -15.73 4.80 -27.60
N GLU A 327 -16.22 3.87 -26.80
CA GLU A 327 -16.60 2.52 -27.26
C GLU A 327 -17.67 2.57 -28.37
N ARG A 328 -18.71 3.40 -28.21
CA ARG A 328 -19.73 3.60 -29.24
C ARG A 328 -19.16 4.20 -30.52
N ARG A 329 -18.24 5.15 -30.41
CA ARG A 329 -17.54 5.74 -31.58
C ARG A 329 -16.68 4.71 -32.30
N ARG A 330 -15.90 3.90 -31.56
CA ARG A 330 -15.13 2.79 -32.11
C ARG A 330 -16.04 1.80 -32.85
N ALA A 331 -17.13 1.36 -32.23
CA ALA A 331 -18.08 0.42 -32.84
C ALA A 331 -18.71 1.00 -34.12
N SER A 332 -19.14 2.27 -34.10
CA SER A 332 -19.70 2.96 -35.27
C SER A 332 -18.69 3.11 -36.41
N ALA A 333 -17.45 3.51 -36.09
CA ALA A 333 -16.38 3.66 -37.07
C ALA A 333 -16.02 2.30 -37.71
N ALA A 334 -15.91 1.24 -36.90
CA ALA A 334 -15.67 -0.12 -37.37
C ALA A 334 -16.81 -0.62 -38.29
N ALA A 335 -18.08 -0.41 -37.91
CA ALA A 335 -19.23 -0.78 -38.76
C ALA A 335 -19.19 -0.03 -40.10
N SER A 336 -18.86 1.26 -40.08
CA SER A 336 -18.73 2.11 -41.26
C SER A 336 -17.59 1.63 -42.18
N ALA A 337 -16.44 1.26 -41.63
CA ALA A 337 -15.33 0.68 -42.40
C ALA A 337 -15.72 -0.65 -43.05
N VAL A 338 -16.34 -1.58 -42.29
CA VAL A 338 -16.80 -2.87 -42.83
C VAL A 338 -17.79 -2.68 -43.96
N GLN A 339 -18.74 -1.75 -43.83
CA GLN A 339 -19.71 -1.44 -44.88
C GLN A 339 -19.02 -0.84 -46.11
N ALA A 340 -18.10 0.12 -45.92
CA ALA A 340 -17.35 0.72 -47.01
C ALA A 340 -16.51 -0.31 -47.77
N THR A 341 -15.81 -1.20 -47.06
CA THR A 341 -15.05 -2.30 -47.66
C THR A 341 -15.96 -3.26 -48.42
N ARG A 342 -17.17 -3.56 -47.90
CA ARG A 342 -18.13 -4.42 -48.59
C ARG A 342 -18.63 -3.79 -49.90
N LEU A 343 -19.04 -2.53 -49.86
CA LEU A 343 -19.50 -1.79 -51.04
C LEU A 343 -18.39 -1.64 -52.08
N PHE A 344 -17.16 -1.42 -51.63
CA PHE A 344 -15.98 -1.39 -52.49
C PHE A 344 -15.77 -2.74 -53.19
N ARG A 345 -15.79 -3.85 -52.44
CA ARG A 345 -15.64 -5.20 -53.02
C ARG A 345 -16.75 -5.56 -53.99
N SER A 346 -17.96 -5.03 -53.82
CA SER A 346 -19.05 -5.21 -54.77
C SER A 346 -19.03 -4.23 -55.95
N GLY A 347 -18.03 -3.36 -56.06
CA GLY A 347 -17.91 -2.34 -57.11
C GLY A 347 -18.90 -1.18 -56.99
N LEU A 348 -19.62 -1.07 -55.87
CA LEU A 348 -20.61 -0.02 -55.62
C LEU A 348 -20.01 1.25 -54.99
N LEU A 349 -18.76 1.17 -54.50
CA LEU A 349 -18.02 2.30 -53.92
C LEU A 349 -16.60 2.36 -54.53
N PRO A 350 -16.13 3.52 -55.01
CA PRO A 350 -14.75 3.68 -55.46
C PRO A 350 -13.73 3.48 -54.32
N ALA A 351 -12.54 2.95 -54.64
CA ALA A 351 -11.47 2.72 -53.66
C ALA A 351 -11.09 3.98 -52.86
N GLY A 352 -11.04 5.15 -53.52
CA GLY A 352 -10.73 6.43 -52.87
C GLY A 352 -11.72 6.80 -51.76
N GLN A 353 -13.01 6.47 -51.94
CA GLN A 353 -14.04 6.73 -50.93
C GLN A 353 -14.03 5.70 -49.79
N ALA A 354 -13.49 4.50 -50.02
CA ALA A 354 -13.35 3.47 -48.99
C ALA A 354 -12.21 3.74 -48.00
N LEU A 355 -11.19 4.51 -48.39
CA LEU A 355 -10.03 4.81 -47.55
C LEU A 355 -10.41 5.59 -46.28
N GLY A 356 -11.26 6.61 -46.40
CA GLY A 356 -11.66 7.47 -45.27
C GLY A 356 -12.26 6.70 -44.08
N PRO A 357 -13.29 5.86 -44.29
CA PRO A 357 -13.87 5.02 -43.25
C PRO A 357 -12.87 4.07 -42.58
N VAL A 358 -11.95 3.46 -43.35
CA VAL A 358 -10.91 2.56 -42.81
C VAL A 358 -9.93 3.30 -41.92
N LEU A 359 -9.48 4.49 -42.33
CA LEU A 359 -8.61 5.34 -41.50
C LEU A 359 -9.30 5.75 -40.20
N ASN A 360 -10.55 6.18 -40.29
CA ASN A 360 -11.34 6.58 -39.11
C ASN A 360 -11.55 5.40 -38.14
N ALA A 361 -11.76 4.18 -38.63
CA ALA A 361 -11.87 3.00 -37.78
C ALA A 361 -10.57 2.70 -37.02
N LEU A 362 -9.42 2.83 -37.68
CA LEU A 362 -8.11 2.66 -37.05
C LEU A 362 -7.88 3.73 -35.96
N ASP A 363 -8.12 5.00 -36.26
CA ASP A 363 -7.94 6.09 -35.28
C ASP A 363 -8.90 5.96 -34.08
N ALA A 364 -10.14 5.50 -34.33
CA ALA A 364 -11.11 5.23 -33.27
C ALA A 364 -10.71 4.03 -32.40
N GLN A 365 -10.11 2.99 -32.98
CA GLN A 365 -9.53 1.85 -32.24
C GLN A 365 -8.34 2.29 -31.38
N GLU A 366 -7.42 3.10 -31.91
CA GLU A 366 -6.30 3.64 -31.15
C GLU A 366 -6.79 4.48 -29.95
N THR A 367 -7.79 5.33 -30.17
CA THR A 367 -8.35 6.19 -29.12
C THR A 367 -9.01 5.39 -28.00
N GLU A 368 -9.82 4.39 -28.36
CA GLU A 368 -10.47 3.52 -27.38
C GLU A 368 -9.45 2.72 -26.59
N LEU A 369 -8.46 2.14 -27.26
CA LEU A 369 -7.38 1.39 -26.62
C LEU A 369 -6.67 2.24 -25.57
N SER A 370 -6.25 3.46 -25.93
CA SER A 370 -5.59 4.37 -25.01
C SER A 370 -6.48 4.74 -23.81
N GLN A 371 -7.78 4.97 -24.03
CA GLN A 371 -8.71 5.26 -22.92
C GLN A 371 -8.93 4.06 -22.01
N ARG A 372 -9.04 2.84 -22.56
CA ARG A 372 -9.19 1.61 -21.79
C ARG A 372 -8.03 1.39 -20.82
N PHE A 373 -6.80 1.60 -21.28
CA PHE A 373 -5.61 1.48 -20.43
C PHE A 373 -5.43 2.69 -19.49
N ALA A 374 -5.82 3.90 -19.90
CA ALA A 374 -5.87 5.04 -18.99
C ALA A 374 -6.83 4.81 -17.82
N LEU A 375 -8.01 4.24 -18.09
CA LEU A 375 -8.97 3.84 -17.06
C LEU A 375 -8.36 2.81 -16.10
N ALA A 376 -7.74 1.75 -16.63
CA ALA A 376 -7.10 0.73 -15.80
C ALA A 376 -5.97 1.29 -14.92
N ARG A 377 -5.14 2.20 -15.44
CA ARG A 377 -4.10 2.89 -14.66
C ARG A 377 -4.67 3.83 -13.61
N ALA A 378 -5.75 4.54 -13.90
CA ALA A 378 -6.43 5.39 -12.92
C ALA A 378 -7.04 4.57 -11.77
N GLU A 379 -7.65 3.42 -12.07
CA GLU A 379 -8.16 2.49 -11.06
C GLU A 379 -7.03 1.93 -10.19
N LEU A 380 -5.93 1.52 -10.81
CA LEU A 380 -4.73 1.05 -10.11
C LEU A 380 -4.13 2.13 -9.21
N ARG A 381 -4.00 3.37 -9.72
CA ARG A 381 -3.48 4.51 -8.96
C ARG A 381 -4.38 4.81 -7.77
N MET A 382 -5.69 4.76 -7.93
CA MET A 382 -6.64 4.96 -6.84
C MET A 382 -6.49 3.89 -5.75
N ALA A 383 -6.34 2.62 -6.14
CA ALA A 383 -6.12 1.53 -5.21
C ALA A 383 -4.77 1.64 -4.48
N TYR A 384 -3.73 2.12 -5.16
CA TYR A 384 -2.41 2.43 -4.59
C TYR A 384 -2.48 3.56 -3.56
N LEU A 385 -3.10 4.69 -3.89
CA LEU A 385 -3.24 5.84 -2.98
C LEU A 385 -4.08 5.48 -1.75
N ARG A 386 -5.05 4.58 -1.94
CA ARG A 386 -5.82 3.99 -0.84
C ARG A 386 -5.05 2.89 -0.11
N GLY A 387 -3.86 2.47 -0.52
CA GLY A 387 -3.08 1.41 0.14
C GLY A 387 -3.81 0.06 0.17
N THR A 388 -4.52 -0.31 -0.89
CA THR A 388 -5.39 -1.50 -0.92
C THR A 388 -4.91 -2.58 -1.88
N LEU A 389 -3.72 -2.45 -2.48
CA LEU A 389 -3.26 -3.46 -3.44
C LEU A 389 -2.86 -4.76 -2.75
N VAL A 390 -2.35 -4.69 -1.52
CA VAL A 390 -1.97 -5.84 -0.72
C VAL A 390 -2.93 -5.96 0.47
N PRO A 391 -3.58 -7.12 0.67
CA PRO A 391 -4.38 -7.35 1.87
C PRO A 391 -3.47 -7.50 3.10
N GLY A 392 -3.93 -7.02 4.24
CA GLY A 392 -3.18 -7.10 5.50
C GLY A 392 -2.84 -8.51 5.96
N SER A 393 -3.60 -9.52 5.53
CA SER A 393 -3.38 -10.93 5.86
C SER A 393 -2.25 -11.59 5.07
N GLU A 394 -1.73 -10.94 4.02
CA GLU A 394 -0.62 -11.43 3.19
C GLU A 394 0.73 -10.78 3.54
N LEU A 395 0.74 -9.85 4.52
CA LEU A 395 1.92 -9.24 5.13
C LEU A 395 2.21 -9.88 6.48
#